data_AF-A0AAP2XVU2-F1
#
_entry.id   AF-A0AAP2XVU2-F1
#
_cell.length_a   1.000
_cell.length_b   1.000
_cell.length_c   1.000
_cell.angle_alpha   90.00
_cell.angle_beta   90.00
_cell.angle_gamma   90.00
#
_symmetry.space_group_name_H-M   'P 1'
#
loop_
_entity.id
_entity.type
_entity.pdbx_description
1 polymer ?
#
loop_
_entity_poly.entity_id
_entity_poly.type
_entity_poly.pdbx_seq_one_letter_code
_entity_poly.pdbx_strand_id
1 'polypeptide(L)' 'MMFNYNLLNNRIAQVCGSQQEFARRLGISFEELQERLIGSTGLYYEDMKKGIEILSIPIAEAERYFFR' A
#
# COMPACT_ATOMS: atom_id res chain seq x y z
N MET A 1 1.04 8.31 10.72
CA MET A 1 1.81 8.11 9.47
C MET A 1 1.08 8.82 8.34
N MET A 2 1.75 9.70 7.60
CA MET A 2 1.19 10.25 6.36
C MET A 2 1.75 9.46 5.19
N PHE A 3 0.94 8.63 4.55
CA PHE A 3 1.35 7.95 3.32
C PHE A 3 1.56 8.96 2.19
N ASN A 4 2.56 8.73 1.35
CA ASN A 4 2.60 9.40 0.06
C ASN A 4 1.63 8.68 -0.89
N TYR A 5 0.34 8.96 -0.70
CA TYR A 5 -0.76 8.29 -1.39
C TYR A 5 -0.59 8.34 -2.92
N ASN A 6 -0.10 9.45 -3.45
CA ASN A 6 0.17 9.59 -4.89
C ASN A 6 1.25 8.63 -5.38
N LEU A 7 2.36 8.51 -4.64
CA LEU A 7 3.45 7.60 -5.02
C LEU A 7 3.01 6.13 -4.92
N LEU A 8 2.33 5.79 -3.83
CA LEU A 8 1.80 4.44 -3.60
C LEU A 8 0.75 4.06 -4.64
N ASN A 9 -0.18 4.95 -4.99
CA ASN A 9 -1.18 4.68 -6.02
C ASN A 9 -0.57 4.49 -7.40
N ASN A 10 0.41 5.31 -7.77
CA ASN A 10 1.11 5.12 -9.04
C ASN A 10 1.77 3.75 -9.09
N ARG A 11 2.41 3.31 -8.00
CA ARG A 11 3.03 1.98 -7.94
C ARG A 11 2.00 0.85 -7.97
N ILE A 12 0.89 0.99 -7.24
CA ILE A 12 -0.23 0.05 -7.29
C ILE A 12 -0.77 -0.09 -8.71
N ALA A 13 -0.99 1.03 -9.41
CA ALA A 13 -1.47 1.01 -10.80
C ALA A 13 -0.46 0.32 -11.73
N GLN A 14 0.83 0.57 -11.56
CA GLN A 14 1.88 -0.06 -12.39
C GLN A 14 2.02 -1.58 -12.15
N VAL A 15 1.85 -2.05 -10.91
CA VAL A 15 2.14 -3.45 -10.54
C VAL A 15 0.89 -4.32 -10.47
N CYS A 16 -0.20 -3.79 -9.91
CA CYS A 16 -1.45 -4.51 -9.72
C CYS A 16 -2.55 -4.09 -10.71
N GLY A 17 -2.35 -3.01 -11.48
CA GLY A 17 -3.36 -2.46 -12.39
C GLY A 17 -4.45 -1.64 -11.69
N SER A 18 -4.86 -2.05 -10.49
CA SER A 18 -5.85 -1.32 -9.69
C SER A 18 -5.66 -1.51 -8.18
N GLN A 19 -6.24 -0.60 -7.39
CA GLN A 19 -6.30 -0.74 -5.94
C GLN A 19 -7.16 -1.92 -5.49
N GLN A 20 -8.21 -2.28 -6.25
CA GLN A 20 -9.00 -3.49 -5.94
C GLN A 20 -8.14 -4.76 -6.01
N GLU A 21 -7.30 -4.89 -7.05
CA GLU A 21 -6.41 -6.04 -7.17
C GLU A 21 -5.33 -6.04 -6.08
N PHE A 22 -4.83 -4.86 -5.70
CA PHE A 22 -3.92 -4.74 -4.57
C PHE A 22 -4.56 -5.22 -3.25
N ALA A 23 -5.78 -4.79 -2.94
CA ALA A 23 -6.53 -5.25 -1.76
C ALA A 23 -6.70 -6.78 -1.77
N ARG A 24 -7.09 -7.34 -2.93
CA ARG A 24 -7.25 -8.78 -3.12
C ARG A 24 -5.95 -9.55 -2.85
N ARG A 25 -4.80 -9.05 -3.33
CA ARG A 25 -3.48 -9.68 -3.10
C ARG A 25 -3.01 -9.51 -1.65
N LEU A 26 -3.34 -8.39 -1.03
CA LEU A 26 -3.05 -8.13 0.38
C LEU A 26 -3.89 -9.05 1.29
N GLY A 27 -5.08 -9.43 0.84
CA GLY A 27 -6.00 -10.34 1.53
C GLY A 27 -7.04 -9.61 2.38
N ILE A 28 -7.36 -8.36 2.02
CA ILE A 28 -8.36 -7.53 2.71
C ILE A 28 -9.42 -7.05 1.72
N SER A 29 -10.54 -6.54 2.24
CA SER A 29 -11.55 -5.90 1.40
C SER A 29 -11.01 -4.59 0.81
N PHE A 30 -11.56 -4.18 -0.34
CA PHE A 30 -11.24 -2.88 -0.93
C PHE A 30 -11.65 -1.72 -0.01
N GLU A 31 -12.75 -1.87 0.72
CA GLU A 31 -13.22 -0.90 1.70
C GLU A 31 -12.22 -0.75 2.86
N GLU A 32 -11.74 -1.85 3.44
CA GLU A 32 -10.67 -1.80 4.46
C GLU A 32 -9.40 -1.16 3.91
N LEU A 33 -9.04 -1.42 2.65
CA LEU A 33 -7.87 -0.78 2.04
C LEU A 33 -8.06 0.75 2.00
N GLN A 34 -9.23 1.23 1.57
CA GLN A 34 -9.52 2.66 1.54
C GLN A 34 -9.49 3.28 2.94
N GLU A 35 -10.08 2.61 3.94
CA GLU A 35 -10.04 3.06 5.33
C GLU A 35 -8.60 3.12 5.88
N ARG A 36 -7.74 2.16 5.54
CA ARG A 36 -6.34 2.13 5.99
C ARG A 36 -5.46 3.15 5.26
N LEU A 37 -5.75 3.47 4.00
CA LEU A 37 -5.01 4.44 3.20
C LEU A 37 -5.43 5.90 3.47
N ILE A 38 -6.72 6.14 3.68
CA ILE A 38 -7.32 7.48 3.90
C ILE A 38 -7.43 7.79 5.39
N GLY A 39 -7.67 6.79 6.22
CA GLY A 39 -7.98 6.95 7.64
C GLY A 39 -6.76 6.92 8.56
N SER A 40 -7.04 7.11 9.85
CA SER A 40 -6.04 7.24 10.93
C SER A 40 -5.42 5.92 11.37
N THR A 41 -5.97 4.78 10.94
CA THR A 41 -5.58 3.44 11.42
C THR A 41 -4.23 3.00 10.84
N GLY A 42 -3.86 3.51 9.67
CA GLY A 42 -2.64 3.11 8.97
C GLY A 42 -2.65 1.65 8.53
N LEU A 43 -1.56 1.21 7.90
CA LEU A 43 -1.29 -0.20 7.62
C LEU A 43 -0.50 -0.79 8.79
N TYR A 44 -0.84 -1.99 9.22
CA TYR A 44 -0.02 -2.70 10.20
C TYR A 44 1.32 -3.08 9.55
N TYR A 45 2.36 -3.30 10.37
CA TYR A 45 3.69 -3.67 9.87
C TYR A 45 3.65 -4.89 8.93
N GLU A 46 2.80 -5.87 9.23
CA GLU A 46 2.62 -7.06 8.39
C GLU A 46 2.01 -6.73 7.03
N ASP A 47 1.03 -5.83 6.99
CA ASP A 47 0.44 -5.35 5.74
C ASP A 47 1.46 -4.56 4.91
N MET A 48 2.29 -3.74 5.56
CA MET A 48 3.36 -3.01 4.87
C MET A 48 4.38 -3.96 4.26
N LYS A 49 4.82 -4.98 5.01
CA LYS A 49 5.75 -6.00 4.52
C LYS A 49 5.18 -6.72 3.30
N LYS A 50 3.95 -7.21 3.41
CA LYS A 50 3.26 -7.90 2.32
C LYS A 50 3.00 -6.97 1.13
N GLY A 51 2.68 -5.70 1.39
CA GLY A 51 2.52 -4.66 0.38
C GLY A 51 3.81 -4.36 -0.38
N ILE A 52 4.95 -4.26 0.32
CA ILE A 52 6.28 -4.09 -0.29
C ILE A 52 6.61 -5.25 -1.23
N GLU A 53 6.31 -6.49 -0.81
CA GLU A 53 6.51 -7.69 -1.65
C GLU A 53 5.59 -7.68 -2.89
N ILE A 54 4.29 -7.42 -2.69
CA ILE A 54 3.28 -7.36 -3.77
C ILE A 54 3.63 -6.30 -4.81
N LEU A 55 4.05 -5.12 -4.34
CA LEU A 55 4.40 -3.97 -5.17
C LEU A 55 5.84 -4.00 -5.67
N SER A 56 6.60 -5.04 -5.29
CA SER A 56 8.01 -5.20 -5.63
C SER A 56 8.78 -3.89 -5.40
N ILE A 57 8.55 -3.27 -4.23
CA ILE A 57 9.23 -2.03 -3.85
C ILE A 57 10.60 -2.40 -3.31
N PRO A 58 11.71 -1.84 -3.84
CA PRO A 58 13.02 -2.02 -3.24
C PRO A 58 13.00 -1.55 -1.79
N ILE A 59 13.57 -2.32 -0.86
CA ILE A 59 13.58 -1.98 0.58
C ILE A 59 14.19 -0.59 0.82
N ALA A 60 15.21 -0.21 0.04
CA ALA A 60 15.83 1.11 0.08
C ALA A 60 14.87 2.27 -0.27
N GLU A 61 13.77 1.99 -0.95
CA GLU A 61 12.74 2.97 -1.29
C GLU A 61 11.50 2.87 -0.41
N ALA A 62 11.34 1.78 0.37
CA ALA A 62 10.15 1.53 1.18
C ALA A 62 9.82 2.71 2.13
N GLU A 63 10.84 3.32 2.75
CA GLU A 63 10.63 4.51 3.59
C GLU A 63 9.92 5.63 2.83
N ARG A 64 10.22 5.87 1.54
CA ARG A 64 9.60 6.95 0.74
C ARG A 64 8.10 6.73 0.46
N TYR A 65 7.63 5.49 0.56
CA TYR A 65 6.23 5.13 0.34
C TYR A 65 5.43 5.12 1.65
N PHE A 66 6.03 4.63 2.74
CA PHE A 66 5.33 4.35 3.99
C PHE A 66 5.64 5.35 5.13
N PHE A 67 6.70 6.15 4.99
CA PHE A 67 7.12 7.15 5.97
C PHE A 67 7.29 8.51 5.27
N ARG A 68 6.60 9.53 5.79
CA ARG A 68 6.83 10.93 5.45
C ARG A 68 7.34 11.65 6.67
#